data_AF-A0A3B9WXG8-F1
#
_entry.id   AF-A0A3B9WXG8-F1
#
_cell.length_a   1.000
_cell.length_b   1.000
_cell.length_c   1.000
_cell.angle_alpha   90.00
_cell.angle_beta   90.00
_cell.angle_gamma   90.00
#
_symmetry.space_group_name_H-M   'P 1'
#
loop_
_entity.id
_entity.type
_entity.pdbx_description
1 polymer ?
#
loop_
_entity_poly.entity_id
_entity_poly.type
_entity_poly.pdbx_seq_one_letter_code
_entity_poly.pdbx_strand_id
1 'polypeptide(L)'
;MDLKIGDYVRLKNTHAVSGQISNLIQVEQTGYVATLRMSTSSRRFPSHQLELVPSEKESVADSIRFGHLPGPIELIRQISHYRLSGNLADVFYSMESSDTDFYAHQFKPVVKILESPTGKLLIADEVGLGKTIEAGLIWTELAARYKYNRLMVVCPKVLCDKWQKELATKFSIDAKIVNADELYSILSSPFSHQNGFAVICGMQSIRPRDKVKRQSRGVDKLADFLETADGM
;
A
#
# COMPACT_ATOMS: atom_id res chain seq x y z
N MET A 1 45.43 -9.49 6.77
CA MET A 1 44.17 -9.90 6.12
C MET A 1 44.18 -9.17 4.79
N ASP A 2 44.36 -9.91 3.70
CA ASP A 2 44.66 -9.33 2.39
C ASP A 2 43.38 -8.88 1.70
N LEU A 3 43.10 -7.58 1.82
CA LEU A 3 42.00 -6.91 1.12
C LEU A 3 42.29 -6.85 -0.37
N LYS A 4 41.34 -7.28 -1.19
CA LYS A 4 41.42 -7.28 -2.66
C LYS A 4 40.44 -6.28 -3.27
N ILE A 5 40.74 -5.85 -4.49
CA ILE A 5 39.80 -5.07 -5.29
C ILE A 5 38.58 -5.95 -5.56
N GLY A 6 37.39 -5.42 -5.29
CA GLY A 6 36.12 -6.15 -5.37
C GLY A 6 35.57 -6.64 -4.02
N ASP A 7 36.39 -6.66 -2.95
CA ASP A 7 35.91 -7.04 -1.62
C ASP A 7 34.96 -6.00 -1.05
N TYR A 8 33.91 -6.47 -0.37
CA TYR A 8 32.98 -5.60 0.36
C TYR A 8 33.51 -5.40 1.79
N VAL A 9 33.65 -4.14 2.18
CA VAL A 9 34.28 -3.78 3.46
C VAL A 9 33.52 -2.69 4.19
N ARG A 10 33.70 -2.66 5.51
CA ARG A 10 33.12 -1.66 6.42
C ARG A 10 34.17 -1.09 7.35
N LEU A 11 33.95 0.12 7.87
CA LEU A 11 34.83 0.70 8.89
C LEU A 11 34.62 0.02 10.26
N LYS A 12 35.72 -0.43 10.89
CA LYS A 12 35.74 -1.05 12.23
C LYS A 12 35.19 -0.14 13.33
N ASN A 13 35.43 1.16 13.21
CA ASN A 13 35.00 2.14 14.22
C ASN A 13 33.61 2.71 13.94
N THR A 14 33.07 2.53 12.73
CA THR A 14 31.78 3.11 12.36
C THR A 14 31.09 2.28 11.31
N HIS A 15 30.03 1.63 11.74
CA HIS A 15 29.23 0.75 10.92
C HIS A 15 28.37 1.46 9.84
N ALA A 16 28.38 2.80 9.83
CA ALA A 16 27.65 3.62 8.87
C ALA A 16 28.32 3.73 7.48
N VAL A 17 29.58 3.31 7.34
CA VAL A 17 30.32 3.41 6.08
C VAL A 17 30.71 2.02 5.61
N SER A 18 30.01 1.54 4.59
CA SER A 18 30.32 0.29 3.90
C SER A 18 30.32 0.50 2.39
N GLY A 19 31.09 -0.32 1.68
CA GLY A 19 31.16 -0.25 0.23
C GLY A 19 32.17 -1.23 -0.35
N GLN A 20 32.22 -1.25 -1.67
CA GLN A 20 33.13 -2.13 -2.40
C GLN A 20 34.46 -1.44 -2.64
N ILE A 21 35.57 -2.17 -2.46
CA ILE A 21 36.90 -1.66 -2.80
C ILE A 21 37.01 -1.54 -4.33
N SER A 22 37.02 -0.30 -4.84
CA SER A 22 37.19 -0.02 -6.26
C SER A 22 38.64 0.16 -6.67
N ASN A 23 39.51 0.58 -5.74
CA ASN A 23 40.93 0.78 -5.97
C ASN A 23 41.70 0.63 -4.66
N LEU A 24 42.93 0.11 -4.72
CA LEU A 24 43.75 -0.15 -3.54
C LEU A 24 45.19 0.32 -3.84
N ILE A 25 45.63 1.36 -3.15
CA ILE A 25 46.91 2.04 -3.41
C ILE A 25 47.83 1.78 -2.23
N GLN A 26 49.01 1.26 -2.50
CA GLN A 26 50.05 1.09 -1.49
C GLN A 26 50.72 2.44 -1.23
N VAL A 27 50.83 2.84 0.03
CA VAL A 27 51.51 4.06 0.43
C VAL A 27 52.75 3.66 1.22
N GLU A 28 53.92 4.09 0.74
CA GLU A 28 55.20 3.87 1.42
C GLU A 28 55.09 4.45 2.84
N GLN A 29 55.21 3.57 3.84
CA GLN A 29 55.19 3.81 5.29
C GLN A 29 53.86 3.67 6.06
N THR A 30 52.66 3.64 5.43
CA THR A 30 51.37 3.56 6.18
C THR A 30 50.46 2.37 5.83
N GLY A 31 50.91 1.48 4.95
CA GLY A 31 50.13 0.31 4.51
C GLY A 31 49.35 0.58 3.22
N TYR A 32 48.11 0.09 3.13
CA TYR A 32 47.27 0.26 1.95
C TYR A 32 46.16 1.28 2.20
N VAL A 33 45.81 2.07 1.18
CA VAL A 33 44.64 2.95 1.18
C VAL A 33 43.64 2.41 0.17
N ALA A 34 42.49 1.97 0.65
CA ALA A 34 41.40 1.49 -0.18
C ALA A 34 40.44 2.64 -0.53
N THR A 35 40.03 2.71 -1.78
CA THR A 35 38.95 3.59 -2.24
C THR A 35 37.67 2.77 -2.24
N LEU A 36 36.70 3.20 -1.44
CA LEU A 36 35.39 2.57 -1.35
C LEU A 36 34.43 3.26 -2.28
N ARG A 37 33.79 2.50 -3.17
CA ARG A 37 32.63 2.94 -3.93
C ARG A 37 31.39 2.69 -3.07
N MET A 38 30.75 3.78 -2.64
CA MET A 38 29.50 3.74 -1.88
C MET A 38 28.32 4.11 -2.81
N SER A 39 27.10 3.99 -2.29
CA SER A 39 25.86 4.30 -3.03
C SER A 39 25.77 5.76 -3.50
N THR A 40 26.41 6.70 -2.80
CA THR A 40 26.29 8.14 -3.07
C THR A 40 27.63 8.85 -3.31
N SER A 41 28.76 8.23 -2.99
CA SER A 41 30.09 8.84 -3.15
C SER A 41 31.22 7.81 -3.13
N SER A 42 32.40 8.21 -3.56
CA SER A 42 33.63 7.42 -3.37
C SER A 42 34.52 8.12 -2.34
N ARG A 43 34.94 7.39 -1.30
CA ARG A 43 35.85 7.92 -0.26
C ARG A 43 37.01 6.97 -0.02
N ARG A 44 38.15 7.51 0.41
CA ARG A 44 39.39 6.78 0.64
C ARG A 44 39.58 6.54 2.13
N PHE A 45 39.88 5.30 2.51
CA PHE A 45 40.10 4.89 3.89
C PHE A 45 41.37 4.04 4.02
N PRO A 46 42.13 4.17 5.12
CA PRO A 46 43.24 3.27 5.40
C PRO A 46 42.76 1.83 5.61
N SER A 47 43.49 0.86 5.08
CA SER A 47 43.14 -0.57 5.14
C SER A 47 43.00 -1.12 6.55
N HIS A 48 43.76 -0.59 7.52
CA HIS A 48 43.70 -1.05 8.91
C HIS A 48 42.36 -0.72 9.60
N GLN A 49 41.64 0.30 9.10
CA GLN A 49 40.32 0.71 9.59
C GLN A 49 39.19 -0.11 8.96
N LEU A 50 39.49 -0.99 8.00
CA LEU A 50 38.51 -1.75 7.25
C LEU A 50 38.45 -3.20 7.72
N GLU A 51 37.24 -3.74 7.75
CA GLU A 51 36.96 -5.15 7.98
C GLU A 51 36.19 -5.75 6.80
N LEU A 52 36.45 -7.02 6.50
CA LEU A 52 35.77 -7.80 5.47
C LEU A 52 34.36 -8.14 5.93
N VAL A 53 33.36 -7.80 5.11
CA VAL A 53 31.97 -8.18 5.35
C VAL A 53 31.60 -9.33 4.40
N PRO A 54 31.15 -10.49 4.91
CA PRO A 54 30.97 -11.71 4.11
C PRO A 54 29.95 -11.63 2.96
N SER A 55 29.01 -10.69 2.96
CA SER A 55 28.15 -10.45 1.79
C SER A 55 27.48 -9.07 1.80
N GLU A 56 27.06 -8.61 0.61
CA GLU A 56 26.25 -7.41 0.36
C GLU A 56 24.91 -7.34 1.12
N LYS A 57 24.51 -8.39 1.84
CA LYS A 57 23.19 -8.52 2.46
C LYS A 57 23.29 -9.02 3.88
N GLU A 58 23.73 -8.19 4.81
CA GLU A 58 23.12 -8.29 6.14
C GLU A 58 21.71 -7.73 6.01
N SER A 59 20.69 -8.58 6.21
CA SER A 59 19.33 -8.10 6.37
C SER A 59 19.27 -7.19 7.60
N VAL A 60 18.42 -6.15 7.57
CA VAL A 60 18.13 -5.32 8.76
C VAL A 60 17.81 -6.21 9.97
N ALA A 61 17.10 -7.32 9.74
CA ALA A 61 16.76 -8.28 10.77
C ALA A 61 18.00 -8.96 11.38
N ASP A 62 19.02 -9.26 10.58
CA ASP A 62 20.27 -9.87 11.06
C ASP A 62 21.08 -8.86 11.86
N SER A 63 21.23 -7.62 11.36
CA SER A 63 21.93 -6.56 12.10
C SER A 63 21.26 -6.29 13.45
N ILE A 64 19.92 -6.22 13.52
CA ILE A 64 19.19 -6.09 14.79
C ILE A 64 19.40 -7.30 15.71
N ARG A 65 19.32 -8.53 15.17
CA ARG A 65 19.51 -9.77 15.94
C ARG A 65 20.89 -9.86 16.57
N PHE A 66 21.91 -9.34 15.91
CA PHE A 66 23.28 -9.30 16.42
C PHE A 66 23.59 -8.02 17.24
N GLY A 67 22.59 -7.20 17.56
CA GLY A 67 22.76 -5.99 18.39
C GLY A 67 23.36 -4.79 17.66
N HIS A 68 23.45 -4.83 16.34
CA HIS A 68 23.95 -3.76 15.50
C HIS A 68 22.79 -2.86 15.07
N LEU A 69 22.50 -1.81 15.85
CA LEU A 69 21.55 -0.80 15.43
C LEU A 69 22.18 0.14 14.38
N PRO A 70 21.59 0.29 13.18
CA PRO A 70 22.02 1.29 12.22
C PRO A 70 21.81 2.71 12.78
N GLY A 71 22.62 3.66 12.33
CA GLY A 71 22.34 5.08 12.59
C GLY A 71 21.00 5.49 11.95
N PRO A 72 20.34 6.58 12.42
CA PRO A 72 18.98 6.94 12.01
C PRO A 72 18.79 7.05 10.49
N ILE A 73 19.76 7.66 9.80
CA ILE A 73 19.73 7.84 8.35
C ILE A 73 19.83 6.51 7.61
N GLU A 74 20.71 5.61 8.06
CA GLU A 74 20.90 4.31 7.42
C GLU A 74 19.69 3.39 7.68
N LEU A 75 19.11 3.46 8.88
CA LEU A 75 17.87 2.75 9.19
C LEU A 75 16.73 3.20 8.27
N ILE A 76 16.52 4.51 8.12
CA ILE A 76 15.50 5.05 7.22
C ILE A 76 15.77 4.60 5.79
N ARG A 77 17.00 4.72 5.30
CA ARG A 77 17.37 4.31 3.93
C ARG A 77 17.11 2.84 3.68
N GLN A 78 17.42 1.97 4.64
CA GLN A 78 17.22 0.53 4.51
C GLN A 78 15.75 0.14 4.63
N ILE A 79 14.97 0.79 5.48
CA ILE A 79 13.51 0.62 5.52
C ILE A 79 12.88 1.07 4.20
N SER A 80 13.28 2.23 3.67
CA SER A 80 12.83 2.71 2.35
C SER A 80 13.22 1.73 1.24
N HIS A 81 14.46 1.25 1.23
CA HIS A 81 14.90 0.25 0.26
C HIS A 81 14.08 -1.02 0.38
N TYR A 82 13.87 -1.56 1.58
CA TYR A 82 13.07 -2.77 1.79
C TYR A 82 11.62 -2.59 1.35
N ARG A 83 11.00 -1.43 1.66
CA ARG A 83 9.68 -1.05 1.16
C ARG A 83 9.61 -1.00 -0.37
N LEU A 84 10.65 -0.46 -1.02
CA LEU A 84 10.70 -0.31 -2.47
C LEU A 84 11.11 -1.60 -3.21
N SER A 85 11.90 -2.48 -2.57
CA SER A 85 12.46 -3.70 -3.16
C SER A 85 11.69 -4.98 -2.81
N GLY A 86 10.82 -4.91 -1.80
CA GLY A 86 9.94 -6.01 -1.39
C GLY A 86 8.83 -6.26 -2.41
N ASN A 87 8.07 -7.35 -2.21
CA ASN A 87 6.79 -7.47 -2.88
C ASN A 87 5.95 -6.29 -2.41
N LEU A 88 5.50 -5.42 -3.31
CA LEU A 88 4.78 -4.19 -2.97
C LEU A 88 3.49 -4.43 -2.14
N ALA A 89 3.15 -5.69 -1.90
CA ALA A 89 2.19 -6.16 -0.92
C ALA A 89 2.49 -5.75 0.55
N ASP A 90 3.73 -5.41 0.90
CA ASP A 90 4.12 -4.97 2.26
C ASP A 90 4.17 -3.44 2.42
N VAL A 91 3.90 -2.69 1.33
CA VAL A 91 3.69 -1.25 1.37
C VAL A 91 2.19 -1.02 1.28
N PHE A 92 1.59 -0.55 2.37
CA PHE A 92 0.22 -0.05 2.30
C PHE A 92 0.21 1.15 1.33
N TYR A 93 -0.23 0.93 0.09
CA TYR A 93 -0.33 1.98 -0.92
C TYR A 93 -1.26 3.12 -0.48
N SER A 94 -2.14 2.81 0.46
CA SER A 94 -3.06 3.71 1.11
C SER A 94 -2.41 4.61 2.18
N MET A 95 -1.17 4.32 2.61
CA MET A 95 -0.47 5.03 3.68
C MET A 95 0.22 6.33 3.23
N GLU A 96 0.41 6.54 1.93
CA GLU A 96 1.03 7.77 1.36
C GLU A 96 0.15 8.48 0.33
N SER A 97 -1.02 7.94 -0.04
CA SER A 97 -1.88 8.49 -1.10
C SER A 97 -2.92 9.52 -0.63
N SER A 98 -2.90 9.92 0.64
CA SER A 98 -3.99 10.70 1.22
C SER A 98 -3.52 11.71 2.28
N ASP A 99 -4.05 12.94 2.20
CA ASP A 99 -3.68 14.13 3.01
C ASP A 99 -4.13 14.03 4.49
N THR A 100 -3.93 12.90 5.18
CA THR A 100 -4.36 12.74 6.59
C THR A 100 -3.40 11.87 7.40
N ASP A 101 -3.19 12.22 8.67
CA ASP A 101 -2.54 11.33 9.65
C ASP A 101 -3.40 10.08 9.87
N PHE A 102 -3.03 8.94 9.27
CA PHE A 102 -3.69 7.65 9.53
C PHE A 102 -3.13 7.00 10.79
N TYR A 103 -4.01 6.42 11.58
CA TYR A 103 -3.62 5.72 12.79
C TYR A 103 -3.35 4.24 12.51
N ALA A 104 -2.35 3.65 13.16
CA ALA A 104 -1.96 2.25 12.99
C ALA A 104 -3.13 1.25 13.16
N HIS A 105 -4.14 1.57 13.96
CA HIS A 105 -5.32 0.71 14.13
C HIS A 105 -6.19 0.63 12.87
N GLN A 106 -6.23 1.67 12.03
CA GLN A 106 -7.05 1.76 10.83
C GLN A 106 -6.57 0.82 9.71
N PHE A 107 -5.35 0.27 9.83
CA PHE A 107 -4.82 -0.73 8.90
C PHE A 107 -5.16 -2.17 9.31
N LYS A 108 -5.66 -2.42 10.52
CA LYS A 108 -6.07 -3.77 10.94
C LYS A 108 -7.16 -4.36 10.03
N PRO A 109 -8.20 -3.60 9.62
CA PRO A 109 -9.18 -4.09 8.65
C PRO A 109 -8.58 -4.44 7.30
N VAL A 110 -7.57 -3.69 6.84
CA VAL A 110 -6.87 -3.93 5.56
C VAL A 110 -6.14 -5.28 5.58
N VAL A 111 -5.40 -5.57 6.64
CA VAL A 111 -4.73 -6.88 6.77
C VAL A 111 -5.76 -8.01 6.82
N LYS A 112 -6.83 -7.84 7.60
CA LYS A 112 -7.89 -8.86 7.74
C LYS A 112 -8.61 -9.18 6.43
N ILE A 113 -8.88 -8.19 5.58
CA ILE A 113 -9.54 -8.44 4.29
C ILE A 113 -8.60 -9.16 3.31
N LEU A 114 -7.30 -8.84 3.33
CA LEU A 114 -6.30 -9.50 2.49
C LEU A 114 -6.11 -10.98 2.88
N GLU A 115 -6.25 -11.30 4.16
CA GLU A 115 -6.20 -12.68 4.67
C GLU A 115 -7.55 -13.42 4.56
N SER A 116 -8.65 -12.71 4.25
CA SER A 116 -9.99 -13.29 4.21
C SER A 116 -10.17 -14.17 2.98
N PRO A 117 -10.38 -15.50 3.13
CA PRO A 117 -10.58 -16.40 1.99
C PRO A 117 -11.86 -16.10 1.21
N THR A 118 -12.81 -15.38 1.81
CA THR A 118 -14.09 -15.04 1.19
C THR A 118 -14.12 -13.63 0.60
N GLY A 119 -13.10 -12.80 0.87
CA GLY A 119 -13.11 -11.38 0.51
C GLY A 119 -14.22 -10.58 1.21
N LYS A 120 -14.72 -11.06 2.35
CA LYS A 120 -15.75 -10.38 3.16
C LYS A 120 -15.19 -10.02 4.53
N LEU A 121 -15.58 -8.86 5.05
CA LEU A 121 -15.17 -8.35 6.35
C LEU A 121 -16.30 -7.53 7.00
N LEU A 122 -16.52 -7.74 8.30
CA LEU A 122 -17.37 -6.88 9.13
C LEU A 122 -16.49 -6.01 10.03
N ILE A 123 -16.65 -4.69 9.93
CA ILE A 123 -15.99 -3.72 10.79
C ILE A 123 -17.01 -3.22 11.81
N ALA A 124 -16.77 -3.50 13.08
CA ALA A 124 -17.69 -3.24 14.19
C ALA A 124 -17.05 -2.39 15.30
N ASP A 125 -16.12 -1.50 14.93
CA ASP A 125 -15.46 -0.60 15.87
C ASP A 125 -16.41 0.49 16.40
N GLU A 126 -16.03 1.19 17.46
CA GLU A 126 -16.82 2.28 18.06
C GLU A 126 -17.19 3.38 17.07
N VAL A 127 -18.29 4.07 17.34
CA VAL A 127 -18.76 5.20 16.51
C VAL A 127 -17.74 6.34 16.60
N GLY A 128 -17.28 6.83 15.45
CA GLY A 128 -16.33 7.95 15.38
C GLY A 128 -14.86 7.57 15.15
N LEU A 129 -14.50 6.28 15.18
CA LEU A 129 -13.11 5.82 14.96
C LEU A 129 -12.62 5.85 13.50
N GLY A 130 -13.48 6.28 12.56
CA GLY A 130 -13.08 6.43 11.16
C GLY A 130 -13.37 5.21 10.27
N LYS A 131 -14.45 4.46 10.50
CA LYS A 131 -14.89 3.35 9.63
C LYS A 131 -14.95 3.70 8.14
N THR A 132 -15.33 4.92 7.79
CA THR A 132 -15.36 5.40 6.40
C THR A 132 -13.94 5.50 5.82
N ILE A 133 -12.98 5.93 6.64
CA ILE A 133 -11.57 5.95 6.28
C ILE A 133 -11.04 4.53 6.11
N GLU A 134 -11.34 3.63 7.05
CA GLU A 134 -10.92 2.22 6.96
C GLU A 134 -11.45 1.53 5.70
N ALA A 135 -12.71 1.81 5.32
CA ALA A 135 -13.28 1.31 4.06
C ALA A 135 -12.56 1.86 2.82
N GLY A 136 -12.16 3.14 2.84
CA GLY A 136 -11.36 3.73 1.76
C GLY A 136 -9.94 3.16 1.69
N LEU A 137 -9.30 2.88 2.84
CA LEU A 137 -8.01 2.20 2.92
C LEU A 137 -8.10 0.76 2.36
N ILE A 138 -9.19 0.04 2.67
CA ILE A 138 -9.46 -1.28 2.11
C ILE A 138 -9.58 -1.19 0.59
N TRP A 139 -10.41 -0.28 0.09
CA TRP A 139 -10.63 -0.14 -1.34
C TRP A 139 -9.34 0.21 -2.09
N THR A 140 -8.57 1.18 -1.59
CA THR A 140 -7.32 1.61 -2.24
C THR A 140 -6.28 0.48 -2.31
N GLU A 141 -6.15 -0.30 -1.24
CA GLU A 141 -5.27 -1.49 -1.24
C GLU A 141 -5.75 -2.56 -2.21
N LEU A 142 -7.05 -2.89 -2.20
CA LEU A 142 -7.61 -3.91 -3.10
C LEU A 142 -7.53 -3.47 -4.58
N ALA A 143 -7.78 -2.20 -4.87
CA ALA A 143 -7.64 -1.63 -6.20
C ALA A 143 -6.20 -1.68 -6.70
N ALA A 144 -5.23 -1.31 -5.86
CA ALA A 144 -3.80 -1.38 -6.21
C ALA A 144 -3.32 -2.82 -6.44
N ARG A 145 -3.72 -3.74 -5.56
CA ARG A 145 -3.26 -5.14 -5.59
C ARG A 145 -3.93 -5.99 -6.66
N TYR A 146 -5.24 -5.88 -6.80
CA TYR A 146 -6.04 -6.76 -7.67
C TYR A 146 -6.58 -6.07 -8.93
N LYS A 147 -6.18 -4.81 -9.17
CA LYS A 147 -6.68 -3.97 -10.28
C LYS A 147 -8.20 -3.84 -10.28
N TYR A 148 -8.82 -3.83 -9.10
CA TYR A 148 -10.24 -3.57 -8.98
C TYR A 148 -10.56 -2.14 -9.41
N ASN A 149 -11.54 -2.01 -10.29
CA ASN A 149 -11.95 -0.75 -10.90
C ASN A 149 -13.45 -0.45 -10.70
N ARG A 150 -14.19 -1.29 -9.97
CA ARG A 150 -15.62 -1.12 -9.66
C ARG A 150 -15.85 -1.02 -8.16
N LEU A 151 -16.30 0.15 -7.71
CA LEU A 151 -16.64 0.47 -6.33
C LEU A 151 -18.12 0.82 -6.23
N MET A 152 -18.82 0.20 -5.27
CA MET A 152 -20.19 0.55 -4.91
C MET A 152 -20.30 0.71 -3.40
N VAL A 153 -20.71 1.89 -2.95
CA VAL A 153 -20.98 2.18 -1.54
C VAL A 153 -22.48 2.27 -1.33
N VAL A 154 -23.01 1.48 -0.39
CA VAL A 154 -24.41 1.54 0.02
C VAL A 154 -24.50 2.09 1.44
N CYS A 155 -25.21 3.20 1.61
CA CYS A 155 -25.32 3.87 2.90
C CYS A 155 -26.69 4.54 3.10
N PRO A 156 -27.07 4.92 4.32
CA PRO A 156 -28.21 5.81 4.56
C PRO A 156 -28.09 7.10 3.72
N LYS A 157 -29.22 7.60 3.19
CA LYS A 157 -29.25 8.75 2.27
C LYS A 157 -28.54 10.00 2.81
N VAL A 158 -28.65 10.24 4.12
CA VAL A 158 -28.02 11.38 4.82
C VAL A 158 -26.49 11.30 4.80
N LEU A 159 -25.91 10.12 4.62
CA LEU A 159 -24.47 9.91 4.60
C LEU A 159 -23.87 9.93 3.18
N CYS A 160 -24.68 9.94 2.12
CA CYS A 160 -24.17 9.86 0.74
C CYS A 160 -23.20 11.01 0.41
N ASP A 161 -23.55 12.25 0.76
CA ASP A 161 -22.71 13.43 0.49
C ASP A 161 -21.40 13.38 1.30
N LYS A 162 -21.47 12.87 2.54
CA LYS A 162 -20.29 12.67 3.38
C LYS A 162 -19.34 11.63 2.77
N TRP A 163 -19.87 10.50 2.31
CA TRP A 163 -19.09 9.47 1.62
C TRP A 163 -18.45 10.01 0.34
N GLN A 164 -19.20 10.75 -0.47
CA GLN A 164 -18.66 11.36 -1.70
C GLN A 164 -17.50 12.30 -1.39
N LYS A 165 -17.69 13.19 -0.40
CA LYS A 165 -16.65 14.14 0.01
C LYS A 165 -15.41 13.42 0.54
N GLU A 166 -15.56 12.43 1.41
CA GLU A 166 -14.42 11.68 1.95
C GLU A 166 -13.69 10.91 0.85
N LEU A 167 -14.40 10.22 -0.05
CA LEU A 167 -13.79 9.53 -1.19
C LEU A 167 -13.02 10.47 -2.12
N ALA A 168 -13.58 11.63 -2.44
CA ALA A 168 -12.93 12.62 -3.31
C ALA A 168 -11.72 13.26 -2.64
N THR A 169 -11.87 13.77 -1.41
CA THR A 169 -10.84 14.54 -0.72
C THR A 169 -9.71 13.69 -0.14
N LYS A 170 -10.03 12.50 0.38
CA LYS A 170 -9.06 11.64 1.05
C LYS A 170 -8.43 10.69 0.05
N PHE A 171 -9.22 10.07 -0.82
CA PHE A 171 -8.77 8.94 -1.63
C PHE A 171 -8.66 9.28 -3.13
N SER A 172 -8.94 10.53 -3.52
CA SER A 172 -8.98 10.96 -4.93
C SER A 172 -9.90 10.10 -5.81
N ILE A 173 -11.00 9.60 -5.22
CA ILE A 173 -11.98 8.76 -5.92
C ILE A 173 -13.19 9.64 -6.27
N ASP A 174 -13.41 9.84 -7.57
CA ASP A 174 -14.61 10.51 -8.08
C ASP A 174 -15.79 9.54 -8.10
N ALA A 175 -16.55 9.53 -6.99
CA ALA A 175 -17.72 8.68 -6.83
C ALA A 175 -19.01 9.43 -7.12
N LYS A 176 -19.85 8.89 -8.01
CA LYS A 176 -21.15 9.49 -8.37
C LYS A 176 -22.27 8.98 -7.46
N ILE A 177 -23.04 9.89 -6.85
CA ILE A 177 -24.29 9.52 -6.16
C ILE A 177 -25.35 9.21 -7.22
N VAL A 178 -25.96 8.03 -7.15
CA VAL A 178 -26.92 7.55 -8.14
C VAL A 178 -28.24 7.09 -7.50
N ASN A 179 -29.32 7.21 -8.26
CA ASN A 179 -30.61 6.58 -7.97
C ASN A 179 -30.67 5.18 -8.61
N ALA A 180 -31.79 4.47 -8.42
CA ALA A 180 -31.93 3.12 -8.95
C ALA A 180 -31.95 3.04 -10.50
N ASP A 181 -32.56 4.02 -11.17
CA ASP A 181 -32.58 4.09 -12.64
C ASP A 181 -31.17 4.28 -13.21
N GLU A 182 -30.42 5.23 -12.64
CA GLU A 182 -29.04 5.50 -13.01
C GLU A 182 -28.13 4.30 -12.71
N LEU A 183 -28.28 3.68 -11.53
CA LEU A 183 -27.52 2.47 -11.19
C LEU A 183 -27.80 1.34 -12.18
N TYR A 184 -29.07 1.10 -12.53
CA TYR A 184 -29.43 0.11 -13.54
C TYR A 184 -28.77 0.42 -14.89
N SER A 185 -28.79 1.68 -15.32
CA SER A 185 -28.14 2.08 -16.58
C SER A 185 -26.63 1.84 -16.59
N ILE A 186 -25.96 2.07 -15.45
CA ILE A 186 -24.51 1.85 -15.30
C ILE A 186 -24.22 0.34 -15.33
N LEU A 187 -24.99 -0.46 -14.60
CA LEU A 187 -24.78 -1.92 -14.49
C LEU A 187 -25.15 -2.67 -15.78
N SER A 188 -26.14 -2.19 -16.53
CA SER A 188 -26.54 -2.80 -17.81
C SER A 188 -25.65 -2.38 -18.98
N SER A 189 -24.87 -1.31 -18.84
CA SER A 189 -23.96 -0.85 -19.89
C SER A 189 -22.72 -1.75 -20.03
N PRO A 190 -22.39 -2.26 -21.23
CA PRO A 190 -21.16 -3.00 -21.50
C PRO A 190 -19.89 -2.17 -21.26
N PHE A 191 -19.99 -0.85 -21.42
CA PHE A 191 -18.85 0.06 -21.29
C PHE A 191 -18.36 0.19 -19.84
N SER A 192 -19.30 0.17 -18.89
CA SER A 192 -19.00 0.19 -17.45
C SER A 192 -18.21 -1.04 -16.99
N HIS A 193 -18.33 -2.16 -17.71
CA HIS A 193 -17.59 -3.38 -17.38
C HIS A 193 -16.10 -3.28 -17.72
N GLN A 194 -15.73 -2.47 -18.72
CA GLN A 194 -14.34 -2.30 -19.17
C GLN A 194 -13.64 -1.14 -18.47
N ASN A 195 -14.32 0.00 -18.30
CA ASN A 195 -13.69 1.21 -17.76
C ASN A 195 -13.76 1.34 -16.23
N GLY A 196 -14.56 0.52 -15.56
CA GLY A 196 -14.79 0.65 -14.13
C GLY A 196 -15.72 1.82 -13.76
N PHE A 197 -16.13 1.87 -12.51
CA PHE A 197 -16.99 2.93 -11.97
C PHE A 197 -16.86 3.03 -10.45
N ALA A 198 -17.16 4.20 -9.89
CA ALA A 198 -17.34 4.39 -8.46
C ALA A 198 -18.71 5.05 -8.22
N VAL A 199 -19.60 4.37 -7.49
CA VAL A 199 -20.97 4.85 -7.25
C VAL A 199 -21.37 4.76 -5.78
N ILE A 200 -22.21 5.69 -5.35
CA ILE A 200 -22.78 5.75 -4.01
C ILE A 200 -24.31 5.69 -4.12
N CYS A 201 -24.91 4.76 -3.39
CA CYS A 201 -26.34 4.50 -3.45
C CYS A 201 -26.96 4.62 -2.05
N GLY A 202 -28.07 5.36 -1.97
CA GLY A 202 -28.89 5.39 -0.77
C GLY A 202 -29.59 4.04 -0.57
N MET A 203 -29.49 3.44 0.62
CA MET A 203 -30.11 2.15 0.95
C MET A 203 -31.61 2.12 0.64
N GLN A 204 -32.31 3.23 0.89
CA GLN A 204 -33.74 3.35 0.59
C GLN A 204 -34.04 3.45 -0.91
N SER A 205 -33.10 3.96 -1.70
CA SER A 205 -33.27 4.15 -3.15
C SER A 205 -33.18 2.84 -3.92
N ILE A 206 -32.43 1.85 -3.42
CA ILE A 206 -32.19 0.57 -4.10
C ILE A 206 -32.97 -0.60 -3.49
N ARG A 207 -33.78 -0.34 -2.45
CA ARG A 207 -34.52 -1.39 -1.75
C ARG A 207 -35.59 -1.99 -2.67
N PRO A 208 -35.53 -3.30 -2.99
CA PRO A 208 -36.53 -3.94 -3.83
C PRO A 208 -37.92 -3.88 -3.21
N ARG A 209 -38.93 -3.70 -4.05
CA ARG A 209 -40.35 -3.82 -3.66
C ARG A 209 -40.83 -5.25 -3.89
N ASP A 210 -41.89 -5.63 -3.16
CA ASP A 210 -42.58 -6.92 -3.36
C ASP A 210 -42.84 -7.16 -4.84
N LYS A 211 -42.56 -8.38 -5.34
CA LYS A 211 -42.74 -8.75 -6.75
C LYS A 211 -44.13 -8.42 -7.28
N VAL A 212 -45.15 -8.62 -6.44
CA VAL A 212 -46.57 -8.36 -6.76
C VAL A 212 -46.88 -6.87 -6.95
N LYS A 213 -46.05 -5.96 -6.42
CA LYS A 213 -46.23 -4.51 -6.47
C LYS A 213 -45.27 -3.81 -7.45
N ARG A 214 -44.48 -4.56 -8.23
CA ARG A 214 -43.56 -3.99 -9.23
C ARG A 214 -44.38 -3.33 -10.36
N GLN A 215 -44.07 -2.07 -10.64
CA GLN A 215 -44.76 -1.23 -11.64
C GLN A 215 -43.77 -0.67 -12.68
N SER A 216 -42.69 -1.41 -12.96
CA SER A 216 -41.67 -1.06 -13.96
C SER A 216 -40.91 0.25 -13.70
N ARG A 217 -40.79 0.68 -12.43
CA ARG A 217 -39.89 1.79 -12.05
C ARG A 217 -38.43 1.32 -12.04
N GLY A 218 -37.47 2.24 -12.02
CA GLY A 218 -36.03 1.90 -11.96
C GLY A 218 -35.64 0.90 -10.89
N VAL A 219 -36.22 1.02 -9.70
CA VAL A 219 -36.00 0.09 -8.59
C VAL A 219 -36.44 -1.34 -8.92
N ASP A 220 -37.53 -1.48 -9.67
CA ASP A 220 -38.05 -2.80 -10.06
C ASP A 220 -37.17 -3.40 -11.17
N LYS A 221 -36.78 -2.60 -12.17
CA LYS A 221 -35.86 -3.01 -13.24
C LYS A 221 -34.51 -3.44 -12.71
N LEU A 222 -33.97 -2.69 -11.74
CA LEU A 222 -32.73 -3.04 -11.03
C LEU A 222 -32.89 -4.37 -10.27
N ALA A 223 -34.00 -4.56 -9.55
CA ALA A 223 -34.25 -5.80 -8.81
C ALA A 223 -34.38 -7.00 -9.74
N ASP A 224 -35.12 -6.88 -10.85
CA ASP A 224 -35.27 -7.93 -11.85
C ASP A 224 -33.91 -8.29 -12.49
N PHE A 225 -33.08 -7.28 -12.78
CA PHE A 225 -31.73 -7.47 -13.33
C PHE A 225 -30.80 -8.23 -12.37
N LEU A 226 -30.78 -7.83 -11.09
CA LEU A 226 -29.93 -8.49 -10.07
C LEU A 226 -30.38 -9.93 -9.83
N GLU A 227 -31.69 -10.20 -9.77
CA GLU A 227 -32.21 -11.57 -9.64
C GLU A 227 -31.86 -12.45 -10.85
N THR A 228 -31.81 -11.87 -12.05
CA THR A 228 -31.39 -12.60 -13.26
C THR A 228 -29.89 -12.90 -13.24
N ALA A 229 -29.08 -11.99 -12.68
CA ALA A 229 -27.64 -12.16 -12.54
C ALA A 229 -27.24 -13.17 -11.45
N ASP A 230 -27.99 -13.26 -10.35
CA ASP A 230 -27.77 -14.24 -9.26
C ASP A 230 -28.16 -15.68 -9.66
N GLY A 231 -28.98 -15.83 -10.72
CA GLY A 231 -29.45 -17.13 -11.23
C GLY A 231 -28.55 -17.78 -12.29
N MET A 232 -27.47 -17.11 -12.71
CA MET A 232 -26.42 -17.62 -13.61
C MET A 232 -25.18 -18.06 -12.82
#